data_AF-A0A933MIB7-F1
#
_entry.id   AF-A0A933MIB7-F1
#
_cell.length_a   1.000
_cell.length_b   1.000
_cell.length_c   1.000
_cell.angle_alpha   90.00
_cell.angle_beta   90.00
_cell.angle_gamma   90.00
#
_symmetry.space_group_name_H-M   'P 1'
#
loop_
_entity.id
_entity.type
_entity.pdbx_description
1 polymer ?
#
loop_
_entity_poly.entity_id
_entity_poly.type
_entity_poly.pdbx_seq_one_letter_code
_entity_poly.pdbx_strand_id
1 'polypeptide(L)'
;MTCVTCHDIYLQCQDNQRLKLINKKFLRDAPYRKRTELCIKCHDEKKYKMLNPHNQLNANGEIIVEKCLFCHEEKPDEKHATFKEVKLIGDLVMLCQRCHGERRDHPARADHIRKPSAETREIMKAGERQFNISLPLDQEGKIFCATCHNPHEKGVIPAELAGAKGGSEKFKHRLPGQMCRACHQK
;
A
#
# COMPACT_ATOMS: atom_id res chain seq x y z
N MET A 1 -16.86 0.70 20.15
CA MET A 1 -17.23 0.85 18.72
C MET A 1 -17.65 -0.53 18.21
N THR A 2 -18.79 -0.66 17.55
CA THR A 2 -19.26 -1.95 16.99
C THR A 2 -19.57 -1.80 15.50
N CYS A 3 -19.85 -2.90 14.80
CA CYS A 3 -20.16 -2.88 13.37
C CYS A 3 -21.29 -1.89 13.03
N VAL A 4 -22.36 -1.90 13.84
CA VAL A 4 -23.53 -1.03 13.63
C VAL A 4 -23.25 0.45 13.85
N THR A 5 -22.09 0.82 14.43
CA THR A 5 -21.69 2.23 14.55
C THR A 5 -21.42 2.85 13.18
N CYS A 6 -20.84 2.09 12.26
CA CYS A 6 -20.49 2.58 10.92
C CYS A 6 -21.48 2.08 9.84
N HIS A 7 -22.14 0.95 10.10
CA HIS A 7 -22.95 0.24 9.13
C HIS A 7 -24.43 0.28 9.49
N ASP A 8 -25.28 0.57 8.51
CA ASP A 8 -26.73 0.39 8.61
C ASP A 8 -27.13 -0.89 7.88
N ILE A 9 -27.22 -1.98 8.66
CA ILE A 9 -27.46 -3.33 8.15
C ILE A 9 -28.88 -3.44 7.58
N TYR A 10 -29.84 -2.64 8.06
CA TYR A 10 -31.22 -2.68 7.57
C TYR A 10 -31.33 -2.23 6.10
N LEU A 11 -30.37 -1.47 5.59
CA LEU A 11 -30.30 -1.11 4.16
C LEU A 11 -30.17 -2.33 3.25
N GLN A 12 -29.63 -3.44 3.74
CA GLN A 12 -29.54 -4.68 2.97
C GLN A 12 -30.90 -5.35 2.78
N CYS A 13 -31.83 -5.14 3.72
CA CYS A 13 -33.18 -5.69 3.70
C CYS A 13 -34.14 -4.85 2.85
N GLN A 14 -33.80 -3.60 2.53
CA GLN A 14 -34.64 -2.72 1.71
C GLN A 14 -34.59 -3.14 0.24
N ASP A 15 -35.75 -3.12 -0.43
CA ASP A 15 -35.84 -3.36 -1.87
C ASP A 15 -35.53 -2.09 -2.68
N ASN A 16 -34.34 -1.51 -2.45
CA ASN A 16 -33.87 -0.32 -3.16
C ASN A 16 -32.57 -0.64 -3.90
N GLN A 17 -32.71 -1.07 -5.15
CA GLN A 17 -31.59 -1.50 -6.00
C GLN A 17 -30.58 -0.39 -6.29
N ARG A 18 -31.04 0.86 -6.39
CA ARG A 18 -30.16 2.03 -6.56
C ARG A 18 -29.26 2.22 -5.34
N LEU A 19 -29.82 2.10 -4.13
CA LEU A 19 -29.06 2.26 -2.89
C LEU A 19 -28.00 1.15 -2.74
N LYS A 20 -28.35 -0.10 -3.11
CA LYS A 20 -27.42 -1.24 -3.14
C LYS A 20 -26.22 -1.01 -4.08
N LEU A 21 -26.41 -0.25 -5.16
CA LEU A 21 -25.35 0.08 -6.12
C LEU A 21 -24.40 1.18 -5.62
N ILE A 22 -24.95 2.26 -5.03
CA ILE A 22 -24.17 3.44 -4.62
C ILE A 22 -23.59 3.32 -3.21
N ASN A 23 -24.18 2.47 -2.36
CA ASN A 23 -23.74 2.21 -0.99
C ASN A 23 -23.51 0.71 -0.75
N LYS A 24 -22.65 0.09 -1.57
CA LYS A 24 -22.33 -1.35 -1.50
C LYS A 24 -21.86 -1.83 -0.11
N LYS A 25 -21.27 -0.92 0.67
CA LYS A 25 -20.77 -1.18 2.03
C LYS A 25 -21.76 -0.81 3.11
N PHE A 26 -23.00 -0.46 2.75
CA PHE A 26 -24.11 -0.18 3.69
C PHE A 26 -23.66 0.75 4.83
N LEU A 27 -22.87 1.77 4.49
CA LEU A 27 -22.40 2.75 5.46
C LEU A 27 -23.59 3.62 5.87
N ARG A 28 -23.65 3.95 7.16
CA ARG A 28 -24.68 4.86 7.68
C ARG A 28 -24.56 6.22 6.98
N ASP A 29 -25.67 6.80 6.58
CA ASP A 29 -25.81 8.09 5.87
C ASP A 29 -25.02 8.22 4.55
N ALA A 30 -24.55 7.11 3.96
CA ALA A 30 -23.95 7.13 2.63
C ALA A 30 -25.01 7.43 1.54
N PRO A 31 -24.58 7.79 0.31
CA PRO A 31 -23.23 7.71 -0.25
C PRO A 31 -22.28 8.83 0.20
N TYR A 32 -21.02 8.47 0.41
CA TYR A 32 -19.92 9.41 0.64
C TYR A 32 -19.01 9.50 -0.57
N ARG A 33 -18.47 10.70 -0.87
CA ARG A 33 -17.44 10.84 -1.91
C ARG A 33 -16.09 10.35 -1.42
N LYS A 34 -15.79 10.52 -0.13
CA LYS A 34 -14.56 10.04 0.53
C LYS A 34 -14.89 9.27 1.80
N ARG A 35 -14.12 8.22 2.10
CA ARG A 35 -14.29 7.42 3.33
C ARG A 35 -14.23 8.27 4.61
N THR A 36 -13.43 9.34 4.61
CA THR A 36 -13.27 10.25 5.74
C THR A 36 -14.54 11.03 6.10
N GLU A 37 -15.48 11.18 5.17
CA GLU A 37 -16.75 11.88 5.42
C GLU A 37 -17.61 11.15 6.47
N LEU A 38 -17.52 9.82 6.53
CA LEU A 38 -18.14 9.05 7.61
C LEU A 38 -17.43 9.30 8.95
N CYS A 39 -16.10 9.37 8.95
CA CYS A 39 -15.31 9.53 10.18
C CYS A 39 -15.65 10.84 10.90
N ILE A 40 -15.85 11.93 10.16
CA ILE A 40 -16.12 13.25 10.74
C ILE A 40 -17.55 13.42 11.28
N LYS A 41 -18.42 12.40 11.11
CA LYS A 41 -19.70 12.33 11.82
C LYS A 41 -19.52 12.21 13.33
N CYS A 42 -18.37 11.67 13.76
CA CYS A 42 -18.02 11.51 15.18
C CYS A 42 -16.70 12.21 15.56
N HIS A 43 -15.85 12.50 14.59
CA HIS A 43 -14.56 13.17 14.80
C HIS A 43 -14.60 14.62 14.33
N ASP A 44 -14.02 15.54 15.10
CA ASP A 44 -13.82 16.92 14.68
C ASP A 44 -12.95 16.95 13.41
N GLU A 45 -13.49 17.45 12.29
CA GLU A 45 -12.82 17.52 10.99
C GLU A 45 -11.49 18.28 11.04
N LYS A 46 -11.41 19.36 11.84
CA LYS A 46 -10.21 20.19 11.94
C LYS A 46 -9.12 19.52 12.78
N LYS A 47 -9.51 18.63 13.70
CA LYS A 47 -8.58 17.87 14.56
C LYS A 47 -8.28 16.48 14.00
N TYR A 48 -9.14 15.95 13.16
CA TYR A 48 -8.99 14.64 12.54
C TYR A 48 -7.94 14.70 11.43
N LYS A 49 -6.69 14.36 11.76
CA LYS A 49 -5.68 14.02 10.76
C LYS A 49 -5.72 12.53 10.53
N MET A 50 -6.17 12.12 9.34
CA MET A 50 -6.04 10.73 8.92
C MET A 50 -4.56 10.34 9.02
N LEU A 51 -4.28 9.31 9.81
CA LEU A 51 -2.93 8.85 10.01
C LEU A 51 -2.33 8.42 8.67
N ASN A 52 -1.20 9.02 8.32
CA ASN A 52 -0.40 8.57 7.20
C ASN A 52 0.70 7.65 7.77
N PRO A 53 0.72 6.35 7.46
CA PRO A 53 1.81 5.48 7.92
C PRO A 53 3.12 5.74 7.15
N HIS A 54 3.09 6.52 6.07
CA HIS A 54 4.24 6.75 5.18
C HIS A 54 5.05 8.02 5.51
N ASN A 55 4.73 8.78 6.57
CA ASN A 55 5.59 9.84 7.10
C ASN A 55 6.30 9.33 8.36
N GLN A 56 7.23 8.43 8.15
CA GLN A 56 7.86 7.62 9.18
C GLN A 56 8.97 8.33 9.95
N LEU A 57 9.36 9.54 9.55
CA LEU A 57 10.36 10.34 10.24
C LEU A 57 9.72 11.48 11.03
N ASN A 58 10.32 11.81 12.18
CA ASN A 58 9.96 13.00 12.95
C ASN A 58 10.70 14.26 12.42
N ALA A 59 10.51 15.41 13.07
CA ALA A 59 11.12 16.67 12.66
C ALA A 59 12.67 16.65 12.71
N ASN A 60 13.26 15.77 13.53
CA ASN A 60 14.71 15.59 13.66
C ASN A 60 15.26 14.54 12.68
N GLY A 61 14.40 13.91 11.88
CA GLY A 61 14.78 12.82 10.98
C GLY A 61 14.87 11.44 11.64
N GLU A 62 14.37 11.28 12.87
CA GLU A 62 14.39 10.00 13.58
C GLU A 62 13.16 9.16 13.23
N ILE A 63 13.32 7.84 13.18
CA ILE A 63 12.24 6.90 12.83
C ILE A 63 11.18 6.86 13.95
N ILE A 64 9.93 7.05 13.57
CA ILE A 64 8.74 6.89 14.43
C ILE A 64 8.34 5.41 14.42
N VAL A 65 8.77 4.68 15.45
CA VAL A 65 8.61 3.22 15.58
C VAL A 65 7.16 2.78 15.42
N GLU A 66 6.20 3.52 15.99
CA GLU A 66 4.77 3.18 15.98
C GLU A 66 4.20 3.13 14.56
N LYS A 67 4.78 3.89 13.61
CA LYS A 67 4.34 3.86 12.21
C LYS A 67 4.77 2.60 11.48
N CYS A 68 5.89 2.00 11.89
CA CYS A 68 6.34 0.72 11.36
C CYS A 68 5.31 -0.39 11.65
N LEU A 69 4.70 -0.34 12.84
CA LEU A 69 3.75 -1.34 13.33
C LEU A 69 2.39 -1.36 12.61
N PHE A 70 2.16 -0.41 11.69
CA PHE A 70 0.97 -0.44 10.82
C PHE A 70 1.05 -1.52 9.75
N CYS A 71 2.27 -1.94 9.39
CA CYS A 71 2.52 -2.95 8.37
C CYS A 71 3.32 -4.12 8.94
N HIS A 72 4.29 -3.84 9.81
CA HIS A 72 5.19 -4.82 10.38
C HIS A 72 4.76 -5.28 11.77
N GLU A 73 5.07 -6.52 12.13
CA GLU A 73 4.84 -7.02 13.50
C GLU A 73 5.77 -6.33 14.51
N GLU A 74 6.98 -6.01 14.07
CA GLU A 74 8.02 -5.31 14.83
C GLU A 74 8.78 -4.37 13.90
N LYS A 75 9.45 -3.34 14.43
CA LYS A 75 10.27 -2.46 13.60
C LYS A 75 11.47 -3.24 13.04
N PRO A 76 11.61 -3.38 11.70
CA PRO A 76 12.80 -4.01 11.13
C PRO A 76 14.07 -3.18 11.34
N ASP A 77 15.22 -3.83 11.26
CA ASP A 77 16.51 -3.15 11.08
C ASP A 77 16.57 -2.60 9.65
N GLU A 78 16.35 -1.30 9.49
CA GLU A 78 16.31 -0.61 8.21
C GLU A 78 17.64 -0.63 7.43
N LYS A 79 18.74 -0.99 8.09
CA LYS A 79 20.08 -1.02 7.51
C LYS A 79 20.46 -2.39 6.98
N HIS A 80 19.97 -3.46 7.63
CA HIS A 80 20.43 -4.83 7.35
C HIS A 80 19.31 -5.80 6.99
N ALA A 81 18.08 -5.57 7.42
CA ALA A 81 17.00 -6.51 7.19
C ALA A 81 16.63 -6.59 5.70
N THR A 82 16.54 -7.81 5.19
CA THR A 82 16.02 -8.13 3.88
C THR A 82 14.52 -8.34 3.94
N PHE A 83 13.86 -8.29 2.77
CA PHE A 83 12.42 -8.54 2.69
C PHE A 83 12.00 -9.94 3.19
N LYS A 84 12.91 -10.92 3.18
CA LYS A 84 12.62 -12.26 3.68
C LYS A 84 12.61 -12.34 5.21
N GLU A 85 13.28 -11.41 5.89
CA GLU A 85 13.43 -11.39 7.34
C GLU A 85 12.36 -10.52 8.01
N VAL A 86 11.74 -9.59 7.27
CA VAL A 86 10.69 -8.74 7.83
C VAL A 86 9.39 -9.52 8.03
N LYS A 87 8.81 -9.36 9.22
CA LYS A 87 7.48 -9.90 9.55
C LYS A 87 6.42 -8.83 9.33
N LEU A 88 5.25 -9.26 8.87
CA LEU A 88 4.14 -8.39 8.49
C LEU A 88 2.88 -8.85 9.20
N ILE A 89 2.05 -7.90 9.61
CA ILE A 89 0.84 -8.18 10.42
C ILE A 89 -0.29 -8.89 9.64
N GLY A 90 -0.06 -9.25 8.38
CA GLY A 90 -1.03 -9.91 7.52
C GLY A 90 -0.65 -9.92 6.06
N ASP A 91 -1.62 -10.25 5.20
CA ASP A 91 -1.45 -10.33 3.76
C ASP A 91 -1.02 -8.97 3.15
N LEU A 92 0.03 -9.01 2.33
CA LEU A 92 0.69 -7.84 1.75
C LEU A 92 -0.21 -6.97 0.87
N VAL A 93 -1.12 -7.59 0.12
CA VAL A 93 -2.06 -6.87 -0.74
C VAL A 93 -3.12 -6.21 0.14
N MET A 94 -3.63 -6.95 1.12
CA MET A 94 -4.63 -6.45 2.06
C MET A 94 -4.09 -5.29 2.91
N LEU A 95 -2.84 -5.34 3.37
CA LEU A 95 -2.22 -4.24 4.13
C LEU A 95 -2.33 -2.92 3.38
N CYS A 96 -2.04 -2.94 2.08
CA CYS A 96 -2.15 -1.75 1.22
C CYS A 96 -3.62 -1.33 1.03
N GLN A 97 -4.50 -2.30 0.75
CA GLN A 97 -5.91 -2.05 0.40
C GLN A 97 -6.78 -1.58 1.58
N ARG A 98 -6.30 -1.70 2.81
CA ARG A 98 -6.97 -1.11 3.98
C ARG A 98 -7.16 0.39 3.81
N CYS A 99 -6.20 1.08 3.20
CA CYS A 99 -6.22 2.52 2.97
C CYS A 99 -6.33 2.87 1.47
N HIS A 100 -5.69 2.10 0.60
CA HIS A 100 -5.72 2.32 -0.85
C HIS A 100 -6.90 1.58 -1.50
N GLY A 101 -7.47 2.13 -2.57
CA GLY A 101 -8.57 1.48 -3.29
C GLY A 101 -8.12 0.16 -3.95
N GLU A 102 -9.03 -0.80 -4.06
CA GLU A 102 -8.80 -2.03 -4.81
C GLU A 102 -8.58 -1.68 -6.30
N ARG A 103 -7.39 -2.00 -6.81
CA ARG A 103 -7.00 -1.81 -8.21
C ARG A 103 -6.30 -3.07 -8.69
N ARG A 104 -7.09 -4.10 -8.99
CA ARG A 104 -6.53 -5.35 -9.54
C ARG A 104 -6.03 -5.14 -10.97
N ASP A 105 -6.66 -4.26 -11.74
CA ASP A 105 -6.29 -3.91 -13.12
C ASP A 105 -5.21 -2.80 -13.18
N HIS A 106 -4.18 -2.91 -12.35
CA HIS A 106 -3.10 -1.93 -12.27
C HIS A 106 -1.71 -2.59 -12.19
N PRO A 107 -0.69 -2.04 -12.89
CA PRO A 107 -0.75 -0.93 -13.83
C PRO A 107 -1.37 -1.28 -15.20
N ALA A 108 -1.65 -0.24 -16.00
CA ALA A 108 -2.04 -0.35 -17.42
C ALA A 108 -3.28 -1.22 -17.73
N ARG A 109 -4.30 -1.22 -16.86
CA ARG A 109 -5.53 -2.02 -17.01
C ARG A 109 -5.28 -3.54 -17.05
N ALA A 110 -4.18 -4.00 -16.45
CA ALA A 110 -3.81 -5.40 -16.40
C ALA A 110 -3.51 -5.85 -14.97
N ASP A 111 -3.85 -7.11 -14.68
CA ASP A 111 -3.60 -7.73 -13.37
C ASP A 111 -2.16 -8.18 -13.23
N HIS A 112 -1.46 -7.50 -12.31
CA HIS A 112 -0.08 -7.78 -11.96
C HIS A 112 0.06 -8.48 -10.61
N ILE A 113 -1.01 -8.72 -9.84
CA ILE A 113 -0.92 -9.42 -8.54
C ILE A 113 -0.88 -10.93 -8.77
N ARG A 114 0.20 -11.40 -9.39
CA ARG A 114 0.38 -12.79 -9.81
C ARG A 114 1.85 -13.21 -9.75
N LYS A 115 2.09 -14.52 -9.79
CA LYS A 115 3.46 -15.06 -9.90
C LYS A 115 4.01 -14.75 -11.30
N PRO A 116 5.17 -14.06 -11.41
CA PRO A 116 5.84 -13.89 -12.68
C PRO A 116 6.33 -15.24 -13.23
N SER A 117 6.54 -15.34 -14.54
CA SER A 117 7.17 -16.53 -15.14
C SER A 117 8.64 -16.63 -14.72
N ALA A 118 9.28 -17.78 -14.98
CA ALA A 118 10.72 -17.92 -14.72
C ALA A 118 11.55 -16.91 -15.54
N GLU A 119 11.21 -16.74 -16.81
CA GLU A 119 11.81 -15.74 -17.70
C GLU A 119 11.63 -14.31 -17.16
N THR A 120 10.41 -13.91 -16.78
CA THR A 120 10.16 -12.59 -16.20
C THR A 120 10.96 -12.39 -14.91
N ARG A 121 11.13 -13.43 -14.07
CA ARG A 121 11.96 -13.34 -12.86
C ARG A 121 13.43 -13.06 -13.18
N GLU A 122 13.99 -13.65 -14.23
CA GLU A 122 15.36 -13.35 -14.64
C GLU A 122 15.49 -11.92 -15.19
N ILE A 123 14.49 -11.44 -15.95
CA ILE A 123 14.43 -10.04 -16.38
C ILE A 123 14.36 -9.10 -15.17
N MET A 124 13.51 -9.41 -14.19
CA MET A 124 13.39 -8.64 -12.95
C MET A 124 14.73 -8.54 -12.21
N LYS A 125 15.44 -9.67 -12.03
CA LYS A 125 16.77 -9.68 -11.40
C LYS A 125 17.79 -8.84 -12.18
N ALA A 126 17.75 -8.91 -13.51
CA ALA A 126 18.60 -8.07 -14.36
C ALA A 126 18.24 -6.58 -14.19
N GLY A 127 16.94 -6.25 -14.11
CA GLY A 127 16.44 -4.91 -13.85
C GLY A 127 16.85 -4.37 -12.49
N GLU A 128 16.77 -5.18 -11.43
CA GLU A 128 17.24 -4.83 -10.08
C GLU A 128 18.72 -4.41 -10.11
N ARG A 129 19.57 -5.20 -10.78
CA ARG A 129 21.00 -4.90 -10.94
C ARG A 129 21.24 -3.66 -11.80
N GLN A 130 20.57 -3.56 -12.95
CA GLN A 130 20.76 -2.47 -13.90
C GLN A 130 20.37 -1.11 -13.32
N PHE A 131 19.26 -1.06 -12.58
CA PHE A 131 18.72 0.20 -12.06
C PHE A 131 19.06 0.43 -10.59
N ASN A 132 19.76 -0.51 -9.94
CA ASN A 132 20.05 -0.51 -8.51
C ASN A 132 18.77 -0.27 -7.68
N ILE A 133 17.75 -1.08 -7.92
CA ILE A 133 16.45 -1.07 -7.24
C ILE A 133 16.16 -2.45 -6.66
N SER A 134 15.25 -2.51 -5.68
CA SER A 134 14.69 -3.78 -5.19
C SER A 134 13.27 -3.98 -5.71
N LEU A 135 12.96 -5.14 -6.28
CA LEU A 135 11.65 -5.55 -6.75
C LEU A 135 11.15 -6.74 -5.93
N PRO A 136 10.77 -6.53 -4.66
CA PRO A 136 10.38 -7.63 -3.78
C PRO A 136 9.14 -8.34 -4.31
N LEU A 137 9.11 -9.66 -4.17
CA LEU A 137 7.93 -10.50 -4.35
C LEU A 137 7.38 -10.88 -2.97
N ASP A 138 6.09 -11.16 -2.88
CA ASP A 138 5.50 -11.64 -1.63
C ASP A 138 6.02 -13.03 -1.22
N GLN A 139 5.55 -13.54 -0.08
CA GLN A 139 5.95 -14.85 0.46
C GLN A 139 5.62 -16.02 -0.47
N GLU A 140 4.66 -15.86 -1.38
CA GLU A 140 4.29 -16.86 -2.39
C GLU A 140 5.02 -16.65 -3.72
N GLY A 141 5.86 -15.61 -3.83
CA GLY A 141 6.56 -15.23 -5.05
C GLY A 141 5.69 -14.48 -6.06
N LYS A 142 4.59 -13.85 -5.64
CA LYS A 142 3.75 -12.98 -6.49
C LYS A 142 4.27 -11.54 -6.44
N ILE A 143 4.05 -10.84 -7.55
CA ILE A 143 4.16 -9.39 -7.59
C ILE A 143 3.04 -8.80 -6.74
N PHE A 144 3.34 -7.71 -6.04
CA PHE A 144 2.38 -6.98 -5.22
C PHE A 144 2.69 -5.48 -5.25
N CYS A 145 1.93 -4.68 -4.49
CA CYS A 145 2.03 -3.22 -4.54
C CYS A 145 3.45 -2.70 -4.31
N ALA A 146 4.19 -3.24 -3.32
CA ALA A 146 5.53 -2.75 -2.99
C ALA A 146 6.66 -3.30 -3.89
N THR A 147 6.33 -4.19 -4.84
CA THR A 147 7.24 -4.54 -5.94
C THR A 147 7.54 -3.29 -6.76
N CYS A 148 6.52 -2.49 -7.09
CA CYS A 148 6.67 -1.26 -7.89
C CYS A 148 6.73 0.00 -7.03
N HIS A 149 6.02 0.05 -5.91
CA HIS A 149 5.96 1.21 -5.03
C HIS A 149 6.88 1.05 -3.81
N ASN A 150 7.48 2.13 -3.35
CA ASN A 150 8.24 2.17 -2.11
C ASN A 150 7.37 2.79 -1.01
N PRO A 151 6.80 2.00 -0.09
CA PRO A 151 5.97 2.55 0.98
C PRO A 151 6.77 3.43 1.95
N HIS A 152 8.11 3.33 1.93
CA HIS A 152 8.94 4.01 2.89
C HIS A 152 9.17 5.49 2.56
N GLU A 153 9.24 6.32 3.59
CA GLU A 153 9.69 7.71 3.47
C GLU A 153 11.18 7.77 3.09
N LYS A 154 11.56 8.78 2.31
CA LYS A 154 12.98 9.05 2.02
C LYS A 154 13.73 9.24 3.34
N GLY A 155 14.83 8.50 3.52
CA GLY A 155 15.66 8.55 4.73
C GLY A 155 15.39 7.44 5.73
N VAL A 156 14.29 6.69 5.59
CA VAL A 156 14.04 5.49 6.43
C VAL A 156 15.01 4.37 6.07
N ILE A 157 15.09 4.03 4.79
CA ILE A 157 16.12 3.11 4.28
C ILE A 157 17.32 3.96 3.85
N PRO A 158 18.56 3.60 4.24
CA PRO A 158 19.77 4.27 3.79
C PRO A 158 19.82 4.41 2.26
N ALA A 159 20.19 5.60 1.78
CA ALA A 159 20.02 6.00 0.38
C ALA A 159 20.86 5.17 -0.62
N GLU A 160 21.95 4.58 -0.14
CA GLU A 160 22.84 3.67 -0.85
C GLU A 160 22.21 2.31 -1.14
N LEU A 161 21.20 1.90 -0.35
CA LEU A 161 20.54 0.62 -0.52
C LEU A 161 19.47 0.71 -1.62
N ALA A 162 19.41 -0.33 -2.44
CA ALA A 162 18.43 -0.47 -3.52
C ALA A 162 16.97 -0.32 -3.05
N GLY A 163 16.70 -0.68 -1.78
CA GLY A 163 15.39 -0.55 -1.14
C GLY A 163 14.92 0.90 -0.92
N ALA A 164 15.82 1.89 -0.90
CA ALA A 164 15.49 3.30 -0.69
C ALA A 164 14.93 4.01 -1.93
N LYS A 165 15.15 3.47 -3.13
CA LYS A 165 14.74 4.09 -4.39
C LYS A 165 13.22 4.27 -4.46
N GLY A 166 12.79 5.43 -4.93
CA GLY A 166 11.37 5.79 -5.03
C GLY A 166 10.75 6.40 -3.77
N GLY A 167 11.43 6.40 -2.62
CA GLY A 167 10.85 6.88 -1.34
C GLY A 167 10.50 8.37 -1.33
N SER A 168 11.05 9.19 -2.23
CA SER A 168 10.71 10.61 -2.40
C SER A 168 9.70 10.90 -3.53
N GLU A 169 9.30 9.89 -4.28
CA GLU A 169 8.55 10.10 -5.52
C GLU A 169 7.06 10.33 -5.23
N LYS A 170 6.40 11.17 -6.04
CA LYS A 170 4.98 11.53 -5.87
C LYS A 170 4.07 10.30 -5.74
N PHE A 171 4.34 9.29 -6.56
CA PHE A 171 3.62 8.01 -6.55
C PHE A 171 4.46 6.88 -5.95
N LYS A 172 5.59 7.21 -5.33
CA LYS A 172 6.50 6.27 -4.71
C LYS A 172 7.04 5.18 -5.64
N HIS A 173 7.00 5.36 -6.96
CA HIS A 173 7.56 4.38 -7.88
C HIS A 173 9.06 4.25 -7.64
N ARG A 174 9.56 3.02 -7.50
CA ARG A 174 11.01 2.75 -7.35
C ARG A 174 11.82 3.24 -8.55
N LEU A 175 11.20 3.28 -9.71
CA LEU A 175 11.77 3.74 -10.96
C LEU A 175 10.76 4.62 -11.74
N PRO A 176 10.67 5.93 -11.42
CA PRO A 176 9.74 6.86 -12.05
C PRO A 176 9.91 6.91 -13.57
N GLY A 177 8.79 6.82 -14.31
CA GLY A 177 8.77 6.89 -15.77
C GLY A 177 9.34 5.65 -16.49
N GLN A 178 10.02 4.74 -15.79
CA GLN A 178 10.67 3.57 -16.41
C GLN A 178 10.32 2.25 -15.73
N MET A 179 9.42 2.23 -14.75
CA MET A 179 9.04 1.04 -13.98
C MET A 179 8.81 -0.21 -14.84
N CYS A 180 8.08 -0.06 -15.95
CA CYS A 180 7.75 -1.18 -16.82
C CYS A 180 9.00 -1.86 -17.41
N ARG A 181 10.07 -1.10 -17.68
CA ARG A 181 11.32 -1.60 -18.27
C ARG A 181 12.11 -2.53 -17.35
N ALA A 182 11.83 -2.50 -16.05
CA ALA A 182 12.49 -3.38 -15.10
C ALA A 182 11.99 -4.83 -15.20
N CYS A 183 10.81 -5.06 -15.80
CA CYS A 183 10.20 -6.39 -15.92
C CYS A 183 9.80 -6.76 -17.36
N HIS A 184 9.55 -5.76 -18.20
CA HIS A 184 9.14 -5.92 -19.59
C HIS A 184 10.26 -5.41 -20.50
N GLN A 185 10.97 -6.34 -21.13
CA GLN A 185 11.84 -6.04 -22.27
C GLN A 185 10.98 -5.96 -23.53
N LYS A 186 11.33 -5.06 -24.45
CA LYS A 186 10.77 -5.06 -25.80
C LYS A 186 11.49 -6.11 -26.64
#